data_AF-A0A926AN36-F1
#
_entry.id   AF-A0A926AN36-F1
#
_cell.length_a   1.000
_cell.length_b   1.000
_cell.length_c   1.000
_cell.angle_alpha   90.00
_cell.angle_beta   90.00
_cell.angle_gamma   90.00
#
_symmetry.space_group_name_H-M   'P 1'
#
loop_
_entity.id
_entity.type
_entity.pdbx_description
1 polymer ?
#
loop_
_entity_poly.entity_id
_entity_poly.type
_entity_poly.pdbx_seq_one_letter_code
_entity_poly.pdbx_strand_id
1 'polypeptide(L)'
;MAGRFHETELQRALTGIESELLGQWGDAFAKQHSEYREKLSTAWTGHKPSLAPEIPFGSLPDATPDETEPHYDPIVFGDEDYAVRVRGRIDRVDVGTVAGQTVFTVIDYKTGRPPKSNEAELQTGRAIQLALYALAVRRLGLAGPEAVPFQMGYWLLKETGFKRGYQRETKSFDGLDAAVIDSLEQILDGLIPKLAEGLRSGKFLVENADRDCTGHCPYHTTCRVNQIRPLAESLHKIGDILV
;
A
#
# COMPACT_ATOMS: atom_id res chain seq x y z
N MET A 1 34.90 -21.36 -19.28
CA MET A 1 35.20 -19.92 -19.38
C MET A 1 34.06 -19.26 -20.15
N ALA A 2 33.13 -18.59 -19.45
CA ALA A 2 32.04 -17.88 -20.11
C ALA A 2 32.57 -16.54 -20.64
N GLY A 3 32.47 -16.32 -21.95
CA GLY A 3 32.88 -15.06 -22.57
C GLY A 3 32.01 -13.92 -22.08
N ARG A 4 32.63 -12.87 -21.51
CA ARG A 4 31.96 -11.59 -21.28
C ARG A 4 31.61 -11.01 -22.65
N PHE A 5 30.33 -10.96 -22.98
CA PHE A 5 29.86 -10.17 -24.12
C PHE A 5 30.28 -8.71 -23.89
N HIS A 6 30.92 -8.10 -24.89
CA HIS A 6 31.26 -6.68 -24.84
C HIS A 6 29.99 -5.83 -24.98
N GLU A 7 29.91 -4.78 -24.18
CA GLU A 7 28.77 -3.86 -24.18
C GLU A 7 28.62 -3.21 -25.57
N THR A 8 27.45 -3.41 -26.18
CA THR A 8 27.15 -2.90 -27.52
C THR A 8 26.92 -1.38 -27.48
N GLU A 9 26.99 -0.73 -28.65
CA GLU A 9 26.60 0.68 -28.80
C GLU A 9 25.14 0.92 -28.38
N LEU A 10 24.25 -0.01 -28.69
CA LEU A 10 22.85 0.06 -28.26
C LEU A 10 22.72 0.04 -26.74
N GLN A 11 23.43 -0.87 -26.05
CA GLN A 11 23.43 -0.92 -24.59
C GLN A 11 23.95 0.37 -23.98
N ARG A 12 25.06 0.92 -24.49
CA ARG A 12 25.58 2.22 -24.01
C ARG A 12 24.58 3.36 -24.21
N ALA A 13 23.90 3.39 -25.35
CA ALA A 13 22.87 4.40 -25.62
C ALA A 13 21.66 4.25 -24.66
N LEU A 14 21.19 3.03 -24.42
CA LEU A 14 20.10 2.76 -23.47
C LEU A 14 20.50 3.16 -22.04
N THR A 15 21.70 2.77 -21.58
CA THR A 15 22.23 3.16 -20.27
C THR A 15 22.34 4.68 -20.13
N GLY A 16 22.75 5.38 -21.19
CA GLY A 16 22.82 6.84 -21.22
C GLY A 16 21.44 7.49 -21.06
N ILE A 17 20.44 6.99 -21.79
CA ILE A 17 19.04 7.46 -21.68
C ILE A 17 18.48 7.17 -20.28
N GLU A 18 18.70 5.98 -19.74
CA GLU A 18 18.25 5.60 -18.39
C GLU A 18 18.89 6.50 -17.32
N SER A 19 20.19 6.78 -17.43
CA SER A 19 20.90 7.66 -16.50
C SER A 19 20.35 9.08 -16.53
N GLU A 20 20.04 9.61 -17.71
CA GLU A 20 19.43 10.93 -17.86
C GLU A 20 18.01 10.97 -17.26
N LEU A 21 17.19 9.96 -17.54
CA LEU A 21 15.84 9.84 -16.97
C LEU A 21 15.87 9.76 -15.44
N LEU A 22 16.79 8.95 -14.89
CA LEU A 22 16.97 8.83 -13.44
C LEU A 22 17.44 10.15 -12.81
N GLY A 23 18.30 10.91 -13.49
CA GLY A 23 18.70 12.26 -13.06
C GLY A 23 17.51 13.20 -12.98
N GLN A 24 16.70 13.27 -14.04
CA GLN A 24 15.48 14.09 -14.08
C GLN A 24 14.48 13.70 -12.98
N TRP A 25 14.30 12.40 -12.75
CA TRP A 25 13.42 11.90 -11.68
C TRP A 25 13.99 12.23 -10.29
N GLY A 26 15.31 12.18 -10.12
CA GLY A 26 15.99 12.59 -8.89
C GLY A 26 15.76 14.06 -8.56
N ASP A 27 15.90 14.94 -9.54
CA ASP A 27 15.65 16.39 -9.37
C ASP A 27 14.18 16.68 -9.07
N ALA A 28 13.26 16.03 -9.80
CA ALA A 28 11.83 16.15 -9.55
C ALA A 28 11.46 15.66 -8.15
N PHE A 29 12.01 14.51 -7.72
CA PHE A 29 11.81 13.96 -6.39
C PHE A 29 12.35 14.89 -5.31
N ALA A 30 13.56 15.44 -5.47
CA ALA A 30 14.16 16.36 -4.51
C ALA A 30 13.30 17.62 -4.31
N LYS A 31 12.75 18.17 -5.40
CA LYS A 31 11.81 19.30 -5.34
C LYS A 31 10.51 18.92 -4.63
N GLN A 32 9.85 17.84 -5.05
CA GLN A 32 8.62 17.33 -4.43
C GLN A 32 8.83 17.05 -2.93
N HIS A 33 9.98 16.47 -2.57
CA HIS A 33 10.35 16.17 -1.19
C HIS A 33 10.52 17.42 -0.35
N SER A 34 11.15 18.46 -0.90
CA SER A 34 11.31 19.75 -0.23
C SER A 34 9.94 20.41 0.04
N GLU A 35 9.06 20.44 -0.97
CA GLU A 35 7.70 20.99 -0.83
C GLU A 35 6.85 20.19 0.18
N TYR A 36 6.98 18.86 0.17
CA TYR A 36 6.31 17.99 1.14
C TYR A 36 6.79 18.25 2.57
N ARG A 37 8.10 18.41 2.76
CA ARG A 37 8.70 18.73 4.07
C ARG A 37 8.26 20.10 4.59
N GLU A 38 8.18 21.10 3.72
CA GLU A 38 7.68 22.42 4.07
C GLU A 38 6.21 22.34 4.55
N LYS A 39 5.37 21.58 3.84
CA LYS A 39 3.98 21.32 4.28
C LYS A 39 3.94 20.62 5.64
N LEU A 40 4.76 19.60 5.85
CA LEU A 40 4.84 18.92 7.16
C LEU A 40 5.27 19.87 8.27
N SER A 41 6.24 20.76 8.04
CA SER A 41 6.72 21.68 9.08
C SER A 41 5.68 22.74 9.47
N THR A 42 4.62 22.94 8.68
CA THR A 42 3.48 23.77 9.11
C THR A 42 2.61 23.10 10.18
N ALA A 43 2.58 21.76 10.21
CA ALA A 43 1.75 20.98 11.12
C ALA A 43 2.55 20.35 12.27
N TRP A 44 3.80 19.97 12.02
CA TRP A 44 4.65 19.24 12.94
C TRP A 44 5.62 20.19 13.65
N THR A 45 5.73 20.07 14.98
CA THR A 45 6.68 20.84 15.79
C THR A 45 8.07 20.20 15.81
N GLY A 46 8.20 18.98 15.30
CA GLY A 46 9.46 18.26 15.17
C GLY A 46 9.35 17.19 14.08
N HIS A 47 10.41 17.04 13.31
CA HIS A 47 10.55 16.00 12.30
C HIS A 47 11.68 15.07 12.71
N LYS A 48 11.39 13.78 12.81
CA LYS A 48 12.43 12.75 12.90
C LYS A 48 12.76 12.32 11.47
N PRO A 49 14.00 11.84 11.21
CA PRO A 49 14.27 11.12 9.98
C PRO A 49 13.19 10.04 9.76
N SER A 50 12.82 9.81 8.50
CA SER A 50 12.02 8.64 8.15
C SER A 50 12.63 7.41 8.80
N LEU A 51 11.77 6.46 9.18
CA LEU A 51 12.25 5.13 9.52
C LEU A 51 13.00 4.55 8.31
N ALA A 52 13.75 3.47 8.53
CA ALA A 52 14.37 2.75 7.43
C ALA A 52 13.32 2.48 6.32
N PRO A 53 13.64 2.70 5.04
CA PRO A 53 12.70 2.40 3.96
C PRO A 53 12.45 0.89 3.89
N GLU A 54 11.36 0.51 3.24
CA GLU A 54 11.05 -0.90 2.95
C GLU A 54 10.98 -1.78 4.21
N ILE A 55 10.24 -1.37 5.24
CA ILE A 55 10.19 -2.09 6.54
C ILE A 55 9.41 -3.41 6.39
N PRO A 56 10.04 -4.59 6.55
CA PRO A 56 9.32 -5.86 6.46
C PRO A 56 8.53 -6.15 7.74
N PHE A 57 7.53 -7.04 7.66
CA PHE A 57 6.88 -7.63 8.82
C PHE A 57 6.34 -9.03 8.48
N GLY A 58 6.34 -9.94 9.46
CA GLY A 58 5.75 -11.29 9.32
C GLY A 58 6.57 -12.31 8.54
N SER A 59 7.91 -12.17 8.49
CA SER A 59 8.87 -13.11 7.88
C SER A 59 8.52 -13.54 6.44
N LEU A 60 9.00 -12.78 5.45
CA LEU A 60 8.78 -13.05 4.03
C LEU A 60 9.62 -14.27 3.56
N PRO A 61 9.01 -15.34 3.01
CA PRO A 61 9.68 -16.61 2.74
C PRO A 61 10.49 -16.62 1.44
N ASP A 62 10.17 -15.72 0.51
CA ASP A 62 10.79 -15.65 -0.82
C ASP A 62 11.92 -14.61 -0.90
N ALA A 63 12.22 -13.95 0.22
CA ALA A 63 13.41 -13.12 0.34
C ALA A 63 14.60 -14.02 0.69
N THR A 64 15.71 -13.90 -0.06
CA THR A 64 17.00 -14.38 0.47
C THR A 64 17.18 -13.71 1.83
N PRO A 65 17.33 -14.48 2.94
CA PRO A 65 17.42 -13.90 4.26
C PRO A 65 18.60 -12.92 4.30
N ASP A 66 18.30 -11.64 4.39
CA ASP A 66 19.28 -10.66 4.79
C ASP A 66 19.28 -10.66 6.32
N GLU A 67 20.27 -11.31 6.92
CA GLU A 67 20.41 -11.41 8.38
C GLU A 67 20.56 -10.04 9.06
N THR A 68 20.79 -8.97 8.30
CA THR A 68 20.87 -7.60 8.80
C THR A 68 19.52 -6.89 8.84
N GLU A 69 18.49 -7.48 8.24
CA GLU A 69 17.15 -6.89 8.17
C GLU A 69 16.39 -7.07 9.49
N PRO A 70 15.72 -6.03 10.02
CA PRO A 70 14.96 -6.17 11.26
C PRO A 70 13.78 -7.13 11.10
N HIS A 71 13.58 -7.98 12.12
CA HIS A 71 12.47 -8.91 12.17
C HIS A 71 11.31 -8.34 13.01
N TYR A 72 10.15 -8.20 12.38
CA TYR A 72 8.91 -7.81 13.05
C TYR A 72 7.86 -8.92 12.91
N ASP A 73 7.03 -9.06 13.94
CA ASP A 73 5.91 -10.00 13.96
C ASP A 73 4.91 -9.71 12.82
N PRO A 74 4.14 -10.72 12.36
CA PRO A 74 3.02 -10.47 11.46
C PRO A 74 1.93 -9.69 12.19
N ILE A 75 1.18 -8.87 11.46
CA ILE A 75 -0.07 -8.30 11.97
C ILE A 75 -1.13 -9.41 11.99
N VAL A 76 -1.88 -9.49 13.08
CA VAL A 76 -2.93 -10.50 13.28
C VAL A 76 -4.31 -9.86 13.20
N PHE A 77 -5.21 -10.50 12.46
CA PHE A 77 -6.64 -10.16 12.37
C PHE A 77 -7.50 -11.36 12.74
N GLY A 78 -8.59 -11.15 13.48
CA GLY A 78 -9.49 -12.20 13.97
C GLY A 78 -9.00 -12.94 15.22
N ASP A 79 -9.83 -13.83 15.74
CA ASP A 79 -9.60 -14.58 16.98
C ASP A 79 -8.82 -15.88 16.77
N GLU A 80 -8.25 -16.45 17.84
CA GLU A 80 -7.26 -17.54 17.83
C GLU A 80 -7.50 -18.65 16.79
N ASP A 81 -8.71 -19.22 16.72
CA ASP A 81 -9.05 -20.34 15.82
C ASP A 81 -9.12 -19.93 14.33
N TYR A 82 -9.35 -18.65 14.05
CA TYR A 82 -9.50 -18.09 12.70
C TYR A 82 -8.45 -17.05 12.34
N ALA A 83 -7.48 -16.83 13.23
CA ALA A 83 -6.47 -15.79 13.14
C ALA A 83 -5.78 -15.77 11.77
N VAL A 84 -5.79 -14.61 11.15
CA VAL A 84 -5.13 -14.33 9.88
C VAL A 84 -3.88 -13.53 10.18
N ARG A 85 -2.72 -14.15 9.96
CA ARG A 85 -1.41 -13.52 10.06
C ARG A 85 -1.06 -12.92 8.69
N VAL A 86 -1.00 -11.60 8.62
CA VAL A 86 -0.58 -10.88 7.40
C VAL A 86 0.88 -10.45 7.55
N ARG A 87 1.61 -10.62 6.46
CA ARG A 87 3.01 -10.21 6.31
C ARG A 87 3.13 -9.24 5.13
N GLY A 88 4.18 -8.45 5.08
CA GLY A 88 4.37 -7.48 4.02
C GLY A 88 5.64 -6.66 4.19
N ARG A 89 5.69 -5.55 3.44
CA ARG A 89 6.80 -4.61 3.42
C ARG A 89 6.26 -3.20 3.21
N ILE A 90 6.59 -2.27 4.10
CA ILE A 90 6.10 -0.89 4.07
C ILE A 90 7.14 -0.01 3.40
N ASP A 91 6.82 0.57 2.25
CA ASP A 91 7.76 1.36 1.45
C ASP A 91 8.44 2.49 2.25
N ARG A 92 7.64 3.32 2.94
CA ARG A 92 8.15 4.45 3.74
C ARG A 92 7.22 4.87 4.87
N VAL A 93 7.85 5.19 6.02
CA VAL A 93 7.18 5.77 7.20
C VAL A 93 7.93 7.01 7.65
N ASP A 94 7.25 8.15 7.63
CA ASP A 94 7.77 9.41 8.16
C ASP A 94 7.22 9.64 9.56
N VAL A 95 8.06 10.07 10.51
CA VAL A 95 7.68 10.23 11.92
C VAL A 95 7.89 11.67 12.37
N GLY A 96 6.94 12.19 13.14
CA GLY A 96 6.97 13.56 13.66
C GLY A 96 6.27 13.71 14.99
N THR A 97 6.03 14.96 15.36
CA THR A 97 5.34 15.30 16.59
C THR A 97 4.37 16.45 16.36
N VAL A 98 3.14 16.30 16.89
CA VAL A 98 2.09 17.32 16.87
C VAL A 98 1.59 17.48 18.30
N ALA A 99 1.71 18.69 18.87
CA ALA A 99 1.29 18.98 20.24
C ALA A 99 1.80 17.97 21.31
N GLY A 100 3.04 17.48 21.15
CA GLY A 100 3.65 16.49 22.06
C GLY A 100 3.29 15.03 21.77
N GLN A 101 2.33 14.76 20.89
CA GLN A 101 1.95 13.42 20.43
C GLN A 101 2.87 12.97 19.29
N THR A 102 3.42 11.76 19.38
CA THR A 102 4.15 11.15 18.24
C THR A 102 3.16 10.77 17.17
N VAL A 103 3.42 11.19 15.93
CA VAL A 103 2.56 10.92 14.79
C VAL A 103 3.38 10.35 13.63
N PHE A 104 2.75 9.64 12.71
CA PHE A 104 3.44 9.09 11.54
C PHE A 104 2.64 9.20 10.24
N THR A 105 3.33 9.26 9.10
CA THR A 105 2.73 9.18 7.77
C THR A 105 3.22 7.94 7.04
N VAL A 106 2.31 7.12 6.56
CA VAL A 106 2.63 5.99 5.66
C VAL A 106 2.60 6.47 4.22
N ILE A 107 3.63 6.11 3.46
CA ILE A 107 3.80 6.49 2.06
C ILE A 107 4.10 5.24 1.25
N ASP A 108 3.34 5.01 0.18
CA ASP A 108 3.59 3.97 -0.83
C ASP A 108 4.02 4.61 -2.16
N TYR A 109 5.10 4.14 -2.76
CA TYR A 109 5.61 4.70 -4.02
C TYR A 109 4.85 4.13 -5.22
N LYS A 110 4.33 5.00 -6.08
CA LYS A 110 3.66 4.59 -7.32
C LYS A 110 4.29 5.26 -8.54
N THR A 111 4.53 4.45 -9.56
CA THR A 111 4.96 4.88 -10.90
C THR A 111 3.78 5.06 -11.87
N GLY A 112 2.60 4.58 -11.50
CA GLY A 112 1.35 4.69 -12.26
C GLY A 112 0.27 5.43 -11.47
N ARG A 113 -0.95 5.44 -12.02
CA ARG A 113 -2.09 6.10 -11.37
C ARG A 113 -2.45 5.38 -10.08
N PRO A 114 -2.60 6.10 -8.95
CA PRO A 114 -3.02 5.48 -7.70
C PRO A 114 -4.48 5.01 -7.80
N PRO A 115 -4.87 3.92 -7.11
CA PRO A 115 -6.26 3.52 -7.03
C PRO A 115 -7.09 4.58 -6.29
N LYS A 116 -8.41 4.56 -6.48
CA LYS A 116 -9.32 5.29 -5.61
C LYS A 116 -9.17 4.74 -4.20
N SER A 117 -8.86 5.60 -3.25
CA SER A 117 -8.76 5.22 -1.83
C SER A 117 -9.83 6.00 -1.09
N ASN A 118 -10.97 5.34 -0.90
CA ASN A 118 -12.11 5.84 -0.15
C ASN A 118 -12.70 4.68 0.63
N GLU A 119 -13.62 4.98 1.54
CA GLU A 119 -14.22 3.97 2.42
C GLU A 119 -14.90 2.84 1.64
N ALA A 120 -15.58 3.10 0.53
CA ALA A 120 -16.23 2.08 -0.27
C ALA A 120 -15.23 1.10 -0.92
N GLU A 121 -14.10 1.60 -1.44
CA GLU A 121 -13.03 0.74 -1.97
C GLU A 121 -12.31 -0.04 -0.87
N LEU A 122 -12.24 0.52 0.34
CA LEU A 122 -11.70 -0.17 1.51
C LEU A 122 -12.61 -1.30 1.97
N GLN A 123 -13.92 -1.04 2.11
CA GLN A 123 -14.93 -2.03 2.49
C GLN A 123 -15.01 -3.22 1.52
N THR A 124 -14.75 -2.99 0.22
CA THR A 124 -14.71 -4.06 -0.78
C THR A 124 -13.37 -4.79 -0.87
N GLY A 125 -12.35 -4.35 -0.14
CA GLY A 125 -11.02 -4.94 -0.17
C GLY A 125 -10.13 -4.53 -1.34
N ARG A 126 -10.58 -3.59 -2.20
CA ARG A 126 -9.82 -3.18 -3.40
C ARG A 126 -8.70 -2.20 -3.12
N ALA A 127 -8.78 -1.45 -2.00
CA ALA A 127 -7.80 -0.42 -1.65
C ALA A 127 -7.32 -0.52 -0.19
N ILE A 128 -6.95 -1.73 0.26
CA ILE A 128 -6.56 -1.99 1.67
C ILE A 128 -5.10 -1.66 2.00
N GLN A 129 -4.23 -1.50 1.01
CA GLN A 129 -2.77 -1.46 1.21
C GLN A 129 -2.33 -0.39 2.22
N LEU A 130 -2.73 0.88 2.01
CA LEU A 130 -2.36 1.99 2.90
C LEU A 130 -2.90 1.82 4.33
N ALA A 131 -4.15 1.37 4.46
CA ALA A 131 -4.77 1.13 5.76
C ALA A 131 -4.05 0.00 6.50
N LEU A 132 -3.72 -1.09 5.80
CA LEU A 132 -3.00 -2.22 6.36
C LEU A 132 -1.60 -1.82 6.84
N TYR A 133 -0.88 -1.00 6.06
CA TYR A 133 0.42 -0.47 6.47
C TYR A 133 0.32 0.47 7.66
N ALA A 134 -0.69 1.35 7.71
CA ALA A 134 -0.91 2.22 8.86
C ALA A 134 -1.19 1.42 10.14
N LEU A 135 -2.00 0.35 10.04
CA LEU A 135 -2.24 -0.55 11.17
C LEU A 135 -1.02 -1.37 11.53
N ALA A 136 -0.18 -1.78 10.57
CA ALA A 136 1.08 -2.46 10.86
C ALA A 136 2.02 -1.55 11.66
N VAL A 137 2.20 -0.28 11.26
CA VAL A 137 3.00 0.69 12.03
C VAL A 137 2.46 0.86 13.45
N ARG A 138 1.13 0.99 13.61
CA ARG A 138 0.49 1.18 14.91
C ARG A 138 0.58 -0.07 15.80
N ARG A 139 0.08 -1.23 15.33
CA ARG A 139 -0.03 -2.47 16.12
C ARG A 139 1.32 -3.08 16.47
N LEU A 140 2.32 -2.92 15.60
CA LEU A 140 3.69 -3.40 15.86
C LEU A 140 4.56 -2.34 16.56
N GLY A 141 4.02 -1.13 16.81
CA GLY A 141 4.74 -0.06 17.50
C GLY A 141 5.96 0.48 16.75
N LEU A 142 5.98 0.39 15.41
CA LEU A 142 7.16 0.71 14.59
C LEU A 142 7.60 2.18 14.72
N ALA A 143 6.64 3.09 14.92
CA ALA A 143 6.89 4.51 15.18
C ALA A 143 6.89 4.87 16.68
N GLY A 144 6.82 3.86 17.56
CA GLY A 144 6.61 3.99 19.00
C GLY A 144 5.21 3.48 19.42
N PRO A 145 5.05 3.03 20.68
CA PRO A 145 3.83 2.35 21.14
C PRO A 145 2.57 3.23 21.12
N GLU A 146 2.74 4.53 21.36
CA GLU A 146 1.63 5.50 21.39
C GLU A 146 1.52 6.29 20.09
N ALA A 147 2.27 5.94 19.04
CA ALA A 147 2.28 6.72 17.81
C ALA A 147 0.94 6.60 17.07
N VAL A 148 0.40 7.73 16.61
CA VAL A 148 -0.89 7.76 15.89
C VAL A 148 -0.71 8.09 14.41
N PRO A 149 -1.51 7.48 13.51
CA PRO A 149 -1.53 7.85 12.11
C PRO A 149 -1.84 9.34 11.92
N PHE A 150 -0.92 10.09 11.33
CA PHE A 150 -1.14 11.45 10.86
C PHE A 150 -1.80 11.44 9.49
N GLN A 151 -1.20 10.74 8.52
CA GLN A 151 -1.68 10.64 7.15
C GLN A 151 -1.29 9.29 6.54
N MET A 152 -1.93 8.95 5.44
CA MET A 152 -1.50 7.86 4.57
C MET A 152 -1.71 8.27 3.11
N GLY A 153 -0.77 7.91 2.23
CA GLY A 153 -0.85 8.34 0.84
C GLY A 153 0.17 7.70 -0.09
N TYR A 154 0.09 8.11 -1.35
CA TYR A 154 0.93 7.65 -2.43
C TYR A 154 1.96 8.70 -2.79
N TRP A 155 3.19 8.31 -3.09
CA TRP A 155 4.17 9.18 -3.71
C TRP A 155 4.23 8.90 -5.20
N LEU A 156 3.75 9.85 -6.01
CA LEU A 156 3.68 9.71 -7.46
C LEU A 156 4.99 10.17 -8.09
N LEU A 157 5.90 9.21 -8.33
CA LEU A 157 7.28 9.47 -8.78
C LEU A 157 7.35 10.26 -10.10
N LYS A 158 6.37 10.04 -10.99
CA LYS A 158 6.30 10.70 -12.31
C LYS A 158 5.41 11.95 -12.32
N GLU A 159 4.76 12.29 -11.20
CA GLU A 159 3.75 13.36 -11.16
C GLU A 159 4.04 14.39 -10.05
N THR A 160 3.10 14.59 -9.12
CA THR A 160 3.08 15.71 -8.17
C THR A 160 3.66 15.38 -6.79
N GLY A 161 4.34 14.23 -6.64
CA GLY A 161 4.87 13.77 -5.36
C GLY A 161 3.79 13.19 -4.45
N PHE A 162 3.79 13.58 -3.17
CA PHE A 162 2.87 13.03 -2.17
C PHE A 162 1.41 13.44 -2.42
N LYS A 163 0.55 12.43 -2.55
CA LYS A 163 -0.90 12.54 -2.67
C LYS A 163 -1.57 11.74 -1.56
N ARG A 164 -2.44 12.39 -0.78
CA ARG A 164 -3.20 11.70 0.29
C ARG A 164 -4.09 10.61 -0.29
N GLY A 165 -4.09 9.46 0.37
CA GLY A 165 -4.90 8.30 0.01
C GLY A 165 -6.33 8.43 0.51
N TYR A 166 -6.54 8.85 1.76
CA TYR A 166 -7.82 8.71 2.45
C TYR A 166 -8.25 10.02 3.11
N GLN A 167 -8.94 10.90 2.38
CA GLN A 167 -9.60 12.09 2.95
C GLN A 167 -10.52 12.77 1.92
N ARG A 168 -11.55 13.48 2.42
CA ARG A 168 -12.24 14.55 1.68
C ARG A 168 -11.23 15.66 1.39
N GLU A 169 -11.30 16.29 0.22
CA GLU A 169 -10.43 17.43 -0.13
C GLU A 169 -10.64 18.59 0.86
N THR A 170 -9.88 18.61 1.95
CA THR A 170 -9.78 19.76 2.84
C THR A 170 -8.57 20.60 2.43
N LYS A 171 -8.68 21.92 2.60
CA LYS A 171 -7.60 22.85 2.29
C LYS A 171 -6.42 22.78 3.27
N SER A 172 -6.61 22.12 4.42
CA SER A 172 -5.64 22.05 5.51
C SER A 172 -4.85 20.74 5.51
N PHE A 173 -3.59 20.81 5.98
CA PHE A 173 -2.72 19.66 6.17
C PHE A 173 -2.87 19.08 7.56
N ASP A 174 -4.06 18.53 7.81
CA ASP A 174 -4.44 17.99 9.11
C ASP A 174 -4.18 16.49 9.22
N GLY A 175 -4.17 16.02 10.47
CA GLY A 175 -4.11 14.61 10.79
C GLY A 175 -5.39 13.86 10.45
N LEU A 176 -5.36 12.53 10.52
CA LEU A 176 -6.55 11.69 10.46
C LEU A 176 -7.34 11.83 11.77
N ASP A 177 -8.66 11.95 11.65
CA ASP A 177 -9.55 11.94 12.82
C ASP A 177 -9.52 10.56 13.50
N ALA A 178 -9.66 10.53 14.83
CA ALA A 178 -9.72 9.28 15.58
C ALA A 178 -10.82 8.34 15.04
N ALA A 179 -12.00 8.88 14.71
CA ALA A 179 -13.10 8.12 14.12
C ALA A 179 -12.74 7.49 12.76
N VAL A 180 -11.89 8.14 11.97
CA VAL A 180 -11.38 7.56 10.72
C VAL A 180 -10.47 6.38 11.04
N ILE A 181 -9.54 6.56 11.98
CA ILE A 181 -8.60 5.49 12.37
C ILE A 181 -9.36 4.28 12.92
N ASP A 182 -10.34 4.50 13.81
CA ASP A 182 -11.19 3.46 14.37
C ASP A 182 -11.99 2.73 13.27
N SER A 183 -12.50 3.47 12.28
CA SER A 183 -13.17 2.89 11.11
C SER A 183 -12.24 2.00 10.28
N LEU A 184 -10.98 2.42 10.05
CA LEU A 184 -9.99 1.59 9.34
C LEU A 184 -9.73 0.26 10.08
N GLU A 185 -9.60 0.33 11.41
CA GLU A 185 -9.42 -0.86 12.25
C GLU A 185 -10.61 -1.80 12.16
N GLN A 186 -11.82 -1.28 12.38
CA GLN A 186 -13.05 -2.07 12.30
C GLN A 186 -13.24 -2.72 10.92
N ILE A 187 -12.99 -1.98 9.84
CA ILE A 187 -13.12 -2.50 8.48
C ILE A 187 -12.12 -3.64 8.27
N LEU A 188 -10.84 -3.46 8.61
CA LEU A 188 -9.83 -4.49 8.36
C LEU A 188 -9.98 -5.70 9.30
N ASP A 189 -10.35 -5.51 10.57
CA ASP A 189 -10.63 -6.60 11.50
C ASP A 189 -11.83 -7.45 11.07
N GLY A 190 -12.83 -6.87 10.42
CA GLY A 190 -13.94 -7.63 9.83
C GLY A 190 -13.61 -8.24 8.46
N LEU A 191 -12.96 -7.48 7.58
CA LEU A 191 -12.76 -7.84 6.19
C LEU A 191 -11.69 -8.92 6.01
N ILE A 192 -10.54 -8.80 6.66
CA ILE A 192 -9.40 -9.70 6.44
C ILE A 192 -9.73 -11.16 6.82
N PRO A 193 -10.36 -11.45 7.98
CA PRO A 193 -10.82 -12.80 8.31
C PRO A 193 -11.84 -13.34 7.31
N LYS A 194 -12.82 -12.53 6.88
CA LYS A 194 -13.83 -12.94 5.88
C LYS A 194 -13.20 -13.32 4.54
N LEU A 195 -12.25 -12.51 4.05
CA LEU A 195 -11.53 -12.82 2.82
C LEU A 195 -10.73 -14.12 2.96
N ALA A 196 -10.03 -14.31 4.08
CA ALA A 196 -9.26 -15.52 4.35
C ALA A 196 -10.15 -16.76 4.47
N GLU A 197 -11.31 -16.65 5.12
CA GLU A 197 -12.30 -17.72 5.19
C GLU A 197 -12.83 -18.11 3.80
N GLY A 198 -13.13 -17.10 2.96
CA GLY A 198 -13.52 -17.33 1.57
C GLY A 198 -12.48 -18.13 0.80
N LEU A 199 -11.19 -17.76 0.94
CA LEU A 199 -10.10 -18.50 0.33
C LEU A 199 -9.97 -19.93 0.87
N ARG A 200 -10.01 -20.12 2.20
CA ARG A 200 -9.90 -21.44 2.87
C ARG A 200 -11.06 -22.37 2.51
N SER A 201 -12.26 -21.83 2.30
CA SER A 201 -13.46 -22.57 1.88
C SER A 201 -13.56 -22.78 0.38
N GLY A 202 -12.59 -22.32 -0.41
CA GLY A 202 -12.55 -22.54 -1.85
C GLY A 202 -13.48 -21.64 -2.67
N LYS A 203 -13.88 -20.47 -2.13
CA LYS A 203 -14.71 -19.48 -2.83
C LYS A 203 -13.89 -18.69 -3.86
N PHE A 204 -13.61 -19.30 -5.01
CA PHE A 204 -12.92 -18.66 -6.15
C PHE A 204 -13.91 -18.17 -7.21
N LEU A 205 -14.68 -17.14 -6.88
CA LEU A 205 -15.71 -16.60 -7.77
C LEU A 205 -15.09 -15.83 -8.95
N VAL A 206 -15.61 -16.08 -10.15
CA VAL A 206 -15.30 -15.26 -11.32
C VAL A 206 -16.26 -14.07 -11.35
N GLU A 207 -15.97 -13.09 -10.53
CA GLU A 207 -16.75 -11.87 -10.39
C GLU A 207 -15.83 -10.66 -10.30
N ASN A 208 -16.09 -9.65 -11.13
CA ASN A 208 -15.38 -8.38 -11.07
C ASN A 208 -16.33 -7.26 -11.51
N ALA A 209 -16.45 -6.24 -10.65
CA ALA A 209 -17.26 -5.05 -10.91
C ALA A 209 -16.72 -4.22 -12.08
N ASP A 210 -15.41 -4.24 -12.32
CA ASP A 210 -14.80 -3.62 -13.48
C ASP A 210 -15.16 -4.41 -14.74
N ARG A 211 -15.97 -3.81 -15.62
CA ARG A 211 -16.40 -4.42 -16.88
C ARG A 211 -15.23 -4.70 -17.82
N ASP A 212 -14.15 -3.93 -17.69
CA ASP A 212 -12.95 -4.03 -18.52
C ASP A 212 -11.81 -4.80 -17.84
N CYS A 213 -12.13 -5.60 -16.80
CA CYS A 213 -11.14 -6.35 -16.01
C CYS A 213 -10.22 -7.28 -16.84
N THR A 214 -10.58 -7.60 -18.08
CA THR A 214 -9.75 -8.40 -18.99
C THR A 214 -8.58 -7.63 -19.61
N GLY A 215 -8.55 -6.29 -19.54
CA GLY A 215 -7.54 -5.48 -20.22
C GLY A 215 -6.11 -5.69 -19.70
N HIS A 216 -5.94 -5.99 -18.40
CA HIS A 216 -4.64 -6.16 -17.76
C HIS A 216 -4.52 -7.49 -17.00
N CYS A 217 -5.56 -8.32 -17.01
CA CYS A 217 -5.58 -9.58 -16.26
C CYS A 217 -4.88 -10.69 -17.07
N PRO A 218 -3.80 -11.32 -16.54
CA PRO A 218 -3.13 -12.41 -17.25
C PRO A 218 -4.02 -13.65 -17.44
N TYR A 219 -5.09 -13.77 -16.64
CA TYR A 219 -6.04 -14.88 -16.69
C TYR A 219 -7.28 -14.59 -17.58
N HIS A 220 -7.28 -13.51 -18.36
CA HIS A 220 -8.47 -13.08 -19.14
C HIS A 220 -8.98 -14.15 -20.12
N THR A 221 -8.11 -15.01 -20.64
CA THR A 221 -8.48 -16.13 -21.54
C THR A 221 -9.07 -17.33 -20.80
N THR A 222 -8.76 -17.48 -19.50
CA THR A 222 -9.16 -18.66 -18.70
C THR A 222 -10.41 -18.37 -17.87
N CYS A 223 -10.56 -17.15 -17.36
CA CYS A 223 -11.64 -16.81 -16.43
C CYS A 223 -13.06 -16.91 -17.04
N ARG A 224 -13.21 -16.71 -18.35
CA ARG A 224 -14.51 -16.69 -19.06
C ARG A 224 -15.53 -15.70 -18.47
N VAL A 225 -15.06 -14.61 -17.86
CA VAL A 225 -15.92 -13.61 -17.18
C VAL A 225 -17.02 -13.04 -18.09
N ASN A 226 -16.73 -12.83 -19.37
CA ASN A 226 -17.70 -12.33 -20.34
C ASN A 226 -18.85 -13.32 -20.64
N GLN A 227 -18.62 -14.63 -20.44
CA GLN A 227 -19.64 -15.67 -20.58
C GLN A 227 -20.40 -15.89 -19.26
N ILE A 228 -19.73 -15.68 -18.12
CA ILE A 228 -20.29 -15.90 -16.79
C ILE A 228 -21.22 -14.76 -16.38
N ARG A 229 -20.88 -13.50 -16.68
CA ARG A 229 -21.65 -12.32 -16.27
C ARG A 229 -23.15 -12.39 -16.62
N PRO A 230 -23.57 -12.77 -17.83
CA PRO A 230 -24.99 -12.88 -18.16
C PRO A 230 -25.73 -14.00 -17.41
N LEU A 231 -24.98 -14.95 -16.83
CA LEU A 231 -25.49 -16.14 -16.14
C LEU A 231 -25.17 -16.11 -14.64
N ALA A 232 -24.67 -14.99 -14.09
CA ALA A 232 -24.09 -14.97 -12.75
C ALA A 232 -25.13 -15.33 -11.67
N GLU A 233 -26.35 -14.80 -11.78
CA GLU A 233 -27.46 -15.11 -10.89
C GLU A 233 -27.86 -16.60 -10.97
N SER A 234 -28.06 -17.11 -12.19
CA SER A 234 -28.50 -18.49 -12.41
C SER A 234 -27.45 -19.54 -12.05
N LEU A 235 -26.17 -19.16 -12.08
CA LEU A 235 -25.05 -20.01 -11.68
C LEU A 235 -24.62 -19.80 -10.23
N HIS A 236 -25.32 -18.95 -9.46
CA HIS A 236 -24.93 -18.57 -8.09
C HIS A 236 -23.47 -18.10 -7.99
N LYS A 237 -23.03 -17.30 -8.97
CA LYS A 237 -21.66 -16.75 -9.07
C LYS A 237 -21.60 -15.27 -8.69
N ILE A 238 -22.50 -14.83 -7.81
CA ILE A 238 -22.50 -13.49 -7.20
C ILE A 238 -22.07 -13.68 -5.75
N GLY A 239 -20.97 -13.04 -5.38
CA GLY A 239 -20.37 -13.09 -4.07
C GLY A 239 -20.81 -11.89 -3.24
N ASP A 240 -21.52 -12.17 -2.15
CA ASP A 240 -21.70 -11.20 -1.08
C ASP A 240 -20.44 -11.18 -0.21
N ILE A 241 -19.47 -10.34 -0.55
CA ILE A 241 -18.31 -10.07 0.33
C ILE A 241 -18.75 -9.30 1.59
N LEU A 242 -19.95 -8.69 1.56
CA LEU A 242 -20.49 -7.80 2.59
C LEU A 242 -21.53 -8.45 3.53
N VAL A 243 -21.85 -9.73 3.38
CA VAL A 243 -22.68 -10.49 4.34
C VAL A 243 -21.74 -11.31 5.23
#